data_AF-A0AAD2H7E9-F1
#
_entry.id   AF-A0AAD2H7E9-F1
#
_cell.length_a   1.000
_cell.length_b   1.000
_cell.length_c   1.000
_cell.angle_alpha   90.00
_cell.angle_beta   90.00
_cell.angle_gamma   90.00
#
_symmetry.space_group_name_H-M   'P 1'
#
loop_
_entity.id
_entity.type
_entity.pdbx_description
1 polymer ?
#
loop_
_entity_poly.entity_id
_entity_poly.type
_entity_poly.pdbx_seq_one_letter_code
_entity_poly.pdbx_strand_id
1 'polypeptide(L)'
;MMDSECHRDLSTLAILLDNLPHQLPEALPSAPANKLLDFALDLEWVDDVGEEAAANRELEISLGPRNHQGIFAIESRGPGIQCLSSVLVSWIQRYPKNVIFRKWLQDAIASAQDVFSRFGVEIPGEAPKVVGSPATAVDGKLGLTSVRQTTLSFGKILSNTQGTKKDKKRKILDHDQLKASSAATKHRPDSKIVTKPVLLKVSKPFWVDESSKKKGVRCAASASCGTIWASWPRNKQRVLKHASACGSLATYNGGELVTKALHIHAQSNPKLLEQLRTTMGIEPRSTTSSSQTEARNNLVEPQEPPPLKRQRTVVMTAAPAQPSSTPSAINIDSEVLPESEEKRRYQTEGRKDLARKANDAVTVVSLLLLT
;
A
#
# COMPACT_ATOMS: atom_id res chain seq x y z
N MET A 1 -23.37 -17.51 21.66
CA MET A 1 -24.51 -16.57 21.57
C MET A 1 -23.93 -15.17 21.67
N MET A 2 -24.29 -14.27 20.75
CA MET A 2 -23.84 -12.88 20.80
C MET A 2 -24.54 -12.14 21.95
N ASP A 3 -23.82 -11.25 22.61
CA ASP A 3 -24.37 -10.44 23.70
C ASP A 3 -25.44 -9.49 23.13
N SER A 4 -26.55 -9.30 23.85
CA SER A 4 -27.67 -8.43 23.42
C SER A 4 -27.22 -6.99 23.18
N GLU A 5 -26.28 -6.50 23.98
CA GLU A 5 -25.66 -5.19 23.80
C GLU A 5 -24.92 -5.09 22.46
N CYS A 6 -24.18 -6.13 22.07
CA CYS A 6 -23.46 -6.14 20.80
C CYS A 6 -24.40 -6.12 19.60
N HIS A 7 -25.54 -6.81 19.67
CA HIS A 7 -26.57 -6.74 18.63
C HIS A 7 -27.18 -5.35 18.48
N ARG A 8 -27.46 -4.69 19.62
CA ARG A 8 -27.94 -3.31 19.62
C ARG A 8 -26.92 -2.38 18.98
N ASP A 9 -25.65 -2.48 19.36
CA ASP A 9 -24.58 -1.64 18.82
C ASP A 9 -24.37 -1.84 17.31
N LEU A 10 -24.42 -3.08 16.82
CA LEU A 10 -24.37 -3.38 15.38
C LEU A 10 -25.56 -2.79 14.63
N SER A 11 -26.76 -2.82 15.23
CA SER A 11 -27.97 -2.21 14.66
C SER A 11 -27.85 -0.68 14.62
N THR A 12 -27.36 -0.08 15.70
CA THR A 12 -27.06 1.36 15.78
C THR A 12 -26.06 1.76 14.70
N LEU A 13 -24.97 0.99 14.53
CA LEU A 13 -23.96 1.29 13.51
C LEU A 13 -24.56 1.25 12.10
N ALA A 14 -25.37 0.25 11.77
CA ALA A 14 -26.02 0.16 10.46
C ALA A 14 -26.90 1.40 10.19
N ILE A 15 -27.76 1.78 11.15
CA ILE A 15 -28.62 2.95 11.03
C ILE A 15 -27.79 4.23 10.82
N LEU A 16 -26.72 4.42 11.59
CA LEU A 16 -25.86 5.60 11.47
C LEU A 16 -25.18 5.70 10.09
N LEU A 17 -24.66 4.58 9.59
CA LEU A 17 -23.94 4.54 8.31
C LEU A 17 -24.87 4.68 7.10
N ASP A 18 -26.10 4.17 7.19
CA ASP A 18 -27.12 4.31 6.15
C ASP A 18 -27.64 5.75 6.04
N ASN A 19 -27.60 6.50 7.14
CA ASN A 19 -28.14 7.86 7.25
C ASN A 19 -27.05 8.92 7.38
N LEU A 20 -25.83 8.66 6.92
CA LEU A 20 -24.75 9.66 6.95
C LEU A 20 -25.20 10.97 6.26
N PRO A 21 -24.85 12.15 6.82
CA PRO A 21 -25.27 13.44 6.26
C PRO A 21 -24.92 13.59 4.77
N HIS A 22 -25.86 14.12 3.98
CA HIS A 22 -25.68 14.32 2.53
C HIS A 22 -24.61 15.36 2.19
N GLN A 23 -24.21 16.19 3.17
CA GLN A 23 -23.09 17.12 3.09
C GLN A 23 -21.74 16.38 2.97
N LEU A 24 -21.69 15.11 3.36
CA LEU A 24 -20.53 14.25 3.14
C LEU A 24 -20.50 13.83 1.65
N PRO A 25 -19.36 14.00 0.95
CA PRO A 25 -19.26 13.66 -0.47
C PRO A 25 -19.46 12.16 -0.70
N GLU A 26 -19.92 11.79 -1.89
CA GLU A 26 -19.95 10.38 -2.29
C GLU A 26 -18.54 9.85 -2.48
N ALA A 27 -18.31 8.62 -2.02
CA ALA A 27 -17.02 7.96 -2.13
C ALA A 27 -16.65 7.77 -3.60
N LEU A 28 -15.45 8.23 -3.96
CA LEU A 28 -14.87 7.91 -5.26
C LEU A 28 -14.66 6.39 -5.37
N PRO A 29 -14.69 5.81 -6.58
CA PRO A 29 -14.44 4.37 -6.76
C PRO A 29 -13.12 3.89 -6.17
N SER A 30 -12.10 4.75 -6.14
CA SER A 30 -10.78 4.48 -5.57
C SER A 30 -10.67 4.71 -4.06
N ALA A 31 -11.77 5.07 -3.37
CA ALA A 31 -11.75 5.31 -1.94
C ALA A 31 -11.34 4.03 -1.19
N PRO A 32 -10.44 4.11 -0.19
CA PRO A 32 -10.00 2.95 0.58
C PRO A 32 -11.16 2.15 1.19
N ALA A 33 -12.22 2.84 1.64
CA ALA A 33 -13.40 2.22 2.23
C ALA A 33 -14.17 1.31 1.25
N ASN A 34 -14.02 1.46 -0.06
CA ASN A 34 -14.66 0.57 -1.03
C ASN A 34 -14.08 -0.84 -1.00
N LYS A 35 -12.90 -1.05 -0.41
CA LYS A 35 -12.36 -2.39 -0.14
C LYS A 35 -13.22 -3.21 0.82
N LEU A 36 -14.11 -2.57 1.58
CA LEU A 36 -15.05 -3.25 2.47
C LEU A 36 -16.17 -3.99 1.70
N LEU A 37 -16.44 -3.60 0.45
CA LEU A 37 -17.43 -4.29 -0.39
C LEU A 37 -16.99 -5.71 -0.70
N ASP A 38 -15.71 -5.86 -1.06
CA ASP A 38 -15.06 -7.12 -1.36
C ASP A 38 -14.05 -7.47 -0.26
N PHE A 39 -14.48 -7.38 1.00
CA PHE A 39 -13.60 -7.57 2.16
C PHE A 39 -12.99 -8.97 2.14
N ALA A 40 -11.73 -9.05 1.74
CA ALA A 40 -10.97 -10.28 1.61
C ALA A 40 -9.66 -10.16 2.38
N LEU A 41 -9.28 -11.25 3.06
CA LEU A 41 -8.02 -11.31 3.78
C LEU A 41 -6.88 -11.68 2.85
N ASP A 42 -5.72 -11.06 3.06
CA ASP A 42 -4.48 -11.52 2.46
C ASP A 42 -4.06 -12.85 3.12
N LEU A 43 -4.18 -13.95 2.36
CA LEU A 43 -3.87 -15.30 2.83
C LEU A 43 -2.41 -15.43 3.31
N GLU A 44 -1.46 -14.69 2.70
CA GLU A 44 -0.07 -14.69 3.17
C GLU A 44 0.02 -14.10 4.59
N TRP A 45 -0.83 -13.11 4.92
CA TRP A 45 -0.90 -12.58 6.28
C TRP A 45 -1.67 -13.49 7.23
N VAL A 46 -2.73 -14.16 6.77
CA VAL A 46 -3.46 -15.13 7.60
C VAL A 46 -2.52 -16.22 8.08
N ASP A 47 -1.67 -16.76 7.19
CA ASP A 47 -0.67 -17.77 7.53
C ASP A 47 0.38 -17.25 8.55
N ASP A 48 0.74 -15.97 8.44
CA ASP A 48 1.80 -15.35 9.26
C ASP A 48 1.34 -14.98 10.68
N VAL A 49 0.18 -14.32 10.80
CA VAL A 49 -0.27 -13.67 12.04
C VAL A 49 -1.61 -14.19 12.55
N GLY A 50 -2.25 -15.08 11.81
CA GLY A 50 -3.59 -15.56 12.08
C GLY A 50 -4.69 -14.68 11.48
N GLU A 51 -5.87 -15.27 11.33
CA GLU A 51 -7.04 -14.68 10.68
C GLU A 51 -7.49 -13.38 11.36
N GLU A 52 -7.54 -13.35 12.70
CA GLU A 52 -7.97 -12.19 13.49
C GLU A 52 -7.07 -10.96 13.29
N ALA A 53 -5.75 -11.18 13.26
CA ALA A 53 -4.77 -10.11 13.07
C ALA A 53 -4.72 -9.64 11.61
N ALA A 54 -4.89 -10.55 10.64
CA ALA A 54 -5.04 -10.20 9.23
C ALA A 54 -6.30 -9.35 8.99
N ALA A 55 -7.44 -9.72 9.60
CA ALA A 55 -8.67 -8.95 9.54
C ALA A 55 -8.53 -7.57 10.16
N ASN A 56 -7.89 -7.47 11.34
CA ASN A 56 -7.60 -6.16 11.94
C ASN A 56 -6.79 -5.27 10.98
N ARG A 57 -5.75 -5.82 10.35
CA ARG A 57 -4.93 -5.08 9.39
C ARG A 57 -5.73 -4.60 8.17
N GLU A 58 -6.60 -5.44 7.61
CA GLU A 58 -7.41 -5.02 6.46
C GLU A 58 -8.45 -3.96 6.82
N LEU A 59 -8.99 -3.98 8.05
CA LEU A 59 -9.79 -2.88 8.57
C LEU A 59 -8.98 -1.58 8.67
N GLU A 60 -7.74 -1.63 9.18
CA GLU A 60 -6.85 -0.45 9.23
C GLU A 60 -6.52 0.11 7.83
N ILE A 61 -6.34 -0.78 6.84
CA ILE A 61 -6.06 -0.37 5.46
C ILE A 61 -7.29 0.27 4.81
N SER A 62 -8.47 -0.27 5.09
CA SER A 62 -9.72 0.17 4.45
C SER A 62 -10.26 1.46 5.08
N LEU A 63 -10.12 1.62 6.40
CA LEU A 63 -10.67 2.75 7.16
C LEU A 63 -9.63 3.84 7.44
N GLY A 64 -8.34 3.54 7.26
CA GLY A 64 -7.26 4.47 7.52
C GLY A 64 -6.85 4.55 9.00
N PRO A 65 -5.92 5.46 9.33
CA PRO A 65 -5.39 5.59 10.67
C PRO A 65 -6.43 6.19 11.63
N ARG A 66 -6.35 5.78 12.90
CA ARG A 66 -7.12 6.40 13.99
C ARG A 66 -6.52 7.76 14.36
N ASN A 67 -7.39 8.71 14.69
CA ASN A 67 -7.03 10.01 15.23
C ASN A 67 -6.63 9.90 16.73
N HIS A 68 -6.34 11.04 17.36
CA HIS A 68 -5.94 11.11 18.77
C HIS A 68 -7.04 10.68 19.77
N GLN A 69 -8.30 10.63 19.34
CA GLN A 69 -9.42 10.12 20.12
C GLN A 69 -9.60 8.60 19.95
N GLY A 70 -8.79 7.97 19.09
CA GLY A 70 -8.87 6.55 18.81
C GLY A 70 -9.98 6.14 17.83
N ILE A 71 -10.59 7.10 17.13
CA ILE A 71 -11.61 6.86 16.08
C ILE A 71 -11.01 7.15 14.70
N PHE A 72 -11.60 6.63 13.62
CA PHE A 72 -11.15 6.90 12.25
C PHE A 72 -12.05 7.98 11.61
N ALA A 73 -11.52 8.72 10.64
CA ALA A 73 -12.29 9.77 9.98
C ALA A 73 -13.15 9.18 8.85
N ILE A 74 -14.46 9.42 8.90
CA ILE A 74 -15.36 9.12 7.78
C ILE A 74 -15.42 10.38 6.90
N GLU A 75 -14.76 10.30 5.75
CA GLU A 75 -14.61 11.43 4.81
C GLU A 75 -15.61 11.38 3.64
N SER A 76 -16.24 10.23 3.39
CA SER A 76 -17.19 10.04 2.30
C SER A 76 -18.30 9.05 2.68
N ARG A 77 -19.48 9.21 2.06
CA ARG A 77 -20.62 8.28 2.17
C ARG A 77 -20.65 7.34 0.98
N GLY A 78 -21.34 6.22 1.13
CA GLY A 78 -21.60 5.29 0.03
C GLY A 78 -21.53 3.83 0.45
N PRO A 79 -21.67 2.92 -0.53
CA PRO A 79 -21.78 1.48 -0.27
C PRO A 79 -20.59 0.91 0.51
N GLY A 80 -19.37 1.39 0.22
CA GLY A 80 -18.15 0.94 0.89
C GLY A 80 -18.23 1.08 2.41
N ILE A 81 -18.46 2.29 2.91
CA ILE A 81 -18.54 2.50 4.36
C ILE A 81 -19.79 1.85 4.97
N GLN A 82 -20.92 1.82 4.25
CA GLN A 82 -22.17 1.16 4.71
C GLN A 82 -21.98 -0.35 4.98
N CYS A 83 -21.16 -1.02 4.16
CA CYS A 83 -20.83 -2.44 4.35
C CYS A 83 -20.04 -2.73 5.64
N LEU A 84 -19.45 -1.73 6.31
CA LEU A 84 -18.69 -1.95 7.54
C LEU A 84 -19.50 -2.67 8.62
N SER A 85 -20.79 -2.35 8.74
CA SER A 85 -21.70 -2.99 9.70
C SER A 85 -21.76 -4.50 9.45
N SER A 86 -21.97 -4.93 8.21
CA SER A 86 -22.03 -6.33 7.80
C SER A 86 -20.70 -7.05 7.97
N VAL A 87 -19.59 -6.39 7.65
CA VAL A 87 -18.23 -6.92 7.90
C VAL A 87 -18.07 -7.20 9.40
N LEU A 88 -18.38 -6.25 10.27
CA LEU A 88 -18.26 -6.43 11.72
C LEU A 88 -19.23 -7.48 12.29
N VAL A 89 -20.46 -7.59 11.77
CA VAL A 89 -21.37 -8.70 12.14
C VAL A 89 -20.68 -10.04 11.91
N SER A 90 -20.11 -10.26 10.73
CA SER A 90 -19.48 -11.54 10.37
C SER A 90 -18.28 -11.89 11.28
N TRP A 91 -17.41 -10.91 11.55
CA TRP A 91 -16.21 -11.12 12.37
C TRP A 91 -16.53 -11.30 13.85
N ILE A 92 -17.49 -10.54 14.39
CA ILE A 92 -17.89 -10.70 15.79
C ILE A 92 -18.65 -12.03 15.98
N GLN A 93 -19.42 -12.48 15.00
CA GLN A 93 -20.08 -13.79 15.08
C GLN A 93 -19.05 -14.92 15.11
N ARG A 94 -18.00 -14.81 14.29
CA ARG A 94 -16.92 -15.79 14.23
C ARG A 94 -16.03 -15.75 15.48
N TYR A 95 -15.77 -14.57 16.03
CA TYR A 95 -14.89 -14.37 17.19
C TYR A 95 -15.55 -13.52 18.29
N PRO A 96 -16.58 -14.03 18.99
CA PRO A 96 -17.40 -13.24 19.91
C PRO A 96 -16.66 -12.74 21.17
N LYS A 97 -15.52 -13.37 21.50
CA LYS A 97 -14.66 -13.01 22.63
C LYS A 97 -13.50 -12.11 22.23
N ASN A 98 -13.32 -11.83 20.94
CA ASN A 98 -12.22 -10.99 20.48
C ASN A 98 -12.52 -9.52 20.76
N VAL A 99 -11.68 -8.92 21.61
CA VAL A 99 -11.80 -7.52 22.05
C VAL A 99 -11.52 -6.52 20.94
N ILE A 100 -10.74 -6.90 19.92
CA ILE A 100 -10.38 -6.03 18.79
C ILE A 100 -11.61 -5.72 17.94
N PHE A 101 -12.44 -6.70 17.61
CA PHE A 101 -13.64 -6.47 16.81
C PHE A 101 -14.71 -5.67 17.58
N ARG A 102 -14.83 -5.88 18.89
CA ARG A 102 -15.67 -5.01 19.75
C ARG A 102 -15.16 -3.58 19.77
N LYS A 103 -13.85 -3.39 19.83
CA LYS A 103 -13.25 -2.05 19.77
C LYS A 103 -13.50 -1.38 18.42
N TRP A 104 -13.40 -2.11 17.31
CA TRP A 104 -13.77 -1.60 15.99
C TRP A 104 -15.23 -1.17 15.90
N LEU A 105 -16.15 -1.95 16.48
CA LEU A 105 -17.57 -1.59 16.54
C LEU A 105 -17.78 -0.26 17.30
N GLN A 106 -17.17 -0.12 18.48
CA GLN A 106 -17.24 1.10 19.27
C GLN A 106 -16.62 2.29 18.52
N ASP A 107 -15.47 2.09 17.89
CA ASP A 107 -14.78 3.13 17.11
C ASP A 107 -15.60 3.56 15.91
N ALA A 108 -16.26 2.62 15.22
CA ALA A 108 -17.11 2.91 14.07
C ALA A 108 -18.36 3.71 14.46
N ILE A 109 -19.00 3.37 15.59
CA ILE A 109 -20.14 4.14 16.12
C ILE A 109 -19.71 5.56 16.47
N ALA A 110 -18.61 5.71 17.22
CA ALA A 110 -18.09 7.02 17.60
C ALA A 110 -17.66 7.85 16.38
N SER A 111 -17.05 7.21 15.37
CA SER A 111 -16.69 7.85 14.10
C SER A 111 -17.92 8.37 13.36
N ALA A 112 -19.00 7.58 13.30
CA ALA A 112 -20.23 8.00 12.65
C ALA A 112 -20.92 9.14 13.41
N GLN A 113 -20.99 9.06 14.75
CA GLN A 113 -21.54 10.12 15.60
C GLN A 113 -20.76 11.44 15.49
N ASP A 114 -19.44 11.37 15.34
CA ASP A 114 -18.58 12.54 15.07
C ASP A 114 -18.96 13.22 13.76
N VAL A 115 -19.30 12.46 12.71
CA VAL A 115 -19.79 13.04 11.44
C VAL A 115 -21.08 13.84 11.65
N PHE A 116 -22.08 13.27 12.34
CA PHE A 116 -23.34 13.99 12.63
C PHE A 116 -23.08 15.27 13.41
N SER A 117 -22.23 15.18 14.44
CA SER A 117 -21.83 16.32 15.27
C SER A 117 -21.12 17.41 14.45
N ARG A 118 -20.19 17.02 13.56
CA ARG A 118 -19.43 17.94 12.70
C ARG A 118 -20.33 18.70 11.72
N PHE A 119 -21.39 18.09 11.23
CA PHE A 119 -22.34 18.71 10.31
C PHE A 119 -23.57 19.33 10.97
N GLY A 120 -23.70 19.22 12.31
CA GLY A 120 -24.85 19.75 13.05
C GLY A 120 -26.17 19.07 12.67
N VAL A 121 -26.13 17.79 12.29
CA VAL A 121 -27.31 17.00 11.91
C VAL A 121 -27.70 16.11 13.10
N GLU A 122 -29.00 16.00 13.37
CA GLU A 122 -29.52 15.12 14.43
C GLU A 122 -29.22 13.64 14.13
N ILE A 123 -28.88 12.89 15.18
CA ILE A 123 -28.59 11.46 15.08
C ILE A 123 -29.91 10.68 14.89
N PRO A 124 -30.05 9.89 13.82
CA PRO A 124 -31.23 9.08 13.60
C PRO A 124 -31.48 8.11 14.76
N GLY A 125 -32.69 8.15 15.33
CA GLY A 125 -33.11 7.24 16.40
C GLY A 125 -32.79 7.71 17.82
N GLU A 126 -32.05 8.79 18.03
CA GLU A 126 -32.10 9.49 19.32
C GLU A 126 -33.45 10.19 19.41
N ALA A 127 -34.26 9.83 20.42
CA ALA A 127 -35.44 10.62 20.75
C ALA A 127 -35.00 12.08 20.92
N PRO A 128 -35.72 13.06 20.34
CA PRO A 128 -35.34 14.45 20.44
C PRO A 128 -35.14 14.75 21.92
N LYS A 129 -33.89 15.06 22.31
CA LYS A 129 -33.63 15.59 23.64
C LYS A 129 -34.48 16.83 23.70
N VAL A 130 -35.57 16.77 24.45
CA VAL A 130 -36.45 17.92 24.69
C VAL A 130 -35.55 18.93 25.39
N VAL A 131 -34.92 19.79 24.59
CA VAL A 131 -34.18 20.94 25.06
C VAL A 131 -35.27 21.83 25.63
N GLY A 132 -35.54 21.65 26.92
CA GLY A 132 -36.47 22.49 27.65
C GLY A 132 -36.03 23.93 27.43
N SER A 133 -36.84 24.69 26.70
CA SER A 133 -36.71 26.12 26.60
C SER A 133 -36.47 26.70 28.01
N PRO A 134 -35.49 27.59 28.18
CA PRO A 134 -35.26 28.22 29.47
C PRO A 134 -36.47 29.11 29.77
N ALA A 135 -37.36 28.61 30.62
CA ALA A 135 -38.30 29.47 31.32
C ALA A 135 -37.47 30.38 32.23
N THR A 136 -37.54 31.66 31.92
CA THR A 136 -37.11 32.79 32.75
C THR A 136 -37.57 32.66 34.21
N ALA A 137 -36.63 32.96 35.13
CA ALA A 137 -36.79 33.27 36.56
C ALA A 137 -37.16 32.07 37.48
N VAL A 138 -36.69 31.92 38.72
CA VAL A 138 -36.29 32.83 39.80
C VAL A 138 -35.31 32.09 40.72
N ASP A 139 -34.45 32.85 41.36
CA ASP A 139 -33.54 32.52 42.48
C ASP A 139 -34.08 31.44 43.43
N GLY A 140 -33.29 30.38 43.66
CA GLY A 140 -33.72 29.19 44.40
C GLY A 140 -32.57 28.23 44.72
N LYS A 141 -31.75 28.64 45.68
CA LYS A 141 -30.71 27.84 46.35
C LYS A 141 -31.28 26.54 46.92
N LEU A 142 -30.79 25.37 46.47
CA LEU A 142 -30.39 24.18 47.25
C LEU A 142 -30.36 22.90 46.38
N GLY A 143 -29.27 22.11 46.52
CA GLY A 143 -29.32 20.66 46.33
C GLY A 143 -28.68 20.09 45.05
N LEU A 144 -27.36 20.16 44.91
CA LEU A 144 -26.62 19.27 44.00
C LEU A 144 -26.69 17.82 44.51
N THR A 145 -27.54 16.98 43.92
CA THR A 145 -27.33 15.53 43.92
C THR A 145 -26.65 15.13 42.61
N SER A 146 -25.33 15.02 42.72
CA SER A 146 -24.41 14.51 41.71
C SER A 146 -24.80 13.09 41.30
N VAL A 147 -25.40 12.95 40.13
CA VAL A 147 -25.58 11.65 39.46
C VAL A 147 -24.21 11.18 39.01
N ARG A 148 -23.63 10.25 39.77
CA ARG A 148 -22.41 9.51 39.41
C ARG A 148 -22.67 8.68 38.16
N GLN A 149 -22.21 9.15 37.00
CA GLN A 149 -21.87 8.25 35.91
C GLN A 149 -20.69 7.40 36.35
N THR A 150 -20.91 6.09 36.49
CA THR A 150 -19.88 5.09 36.74
C THR A 150 -19.02 4.96 35.48
N THR A 151 -17.98 5.79 35.39
CA THR A 151 -16.88 5.57 34.47
C THR A 151 -16.11 4.34 34.92
N LEU A 152 -16.36 3.21 34.27
CA LEU A 152 -15.48 2.04 34.35
C LEU A 152 -14.14 2.41 33.71
N SER A 153 -13.23 2.86 34.57
CA SER A 153 -11.82 3.11 34.28
C SER A 153 -11.10 1.77 34.16
N PHE A 154 -11.20 1.16 32.97
CA PHE A 154 -10.33 0.05 32.60
C PHE A 154 -9.00 0.59 32.08
N GLY A 155 -7.92 0.28 32.82
CA GLY A 155 -6.64 -0.03 32.22
C GLY A 155 -5.80 1.13 31.71
N LYS A 156 -5.07 1.75 32.64
CA LYS A 156 -3.69 2.21 32.42
C LYS A 156 -2.86 1.05 31.86
N ILE A 157 -2.85 0.86 30.54
CA ILE A 157 -1.75 0.22 29.82
C ILE A 157 -1.48 1.06 28.57
N LEU A 158 -0.32 1.72 28.60
CA LEU A 158 0.38 2.40 27.50
C LEU A 158 -0.23 3.71 26.97
N SER A 159 0.06 4.82 27.67
CA SER A 159 0.56 6.04 27.04
C SER A 159 0.98 7.07 28.09
N ASN A 160 2.29 7.23 28.29
CA ASN A 160 2.86 8.39 28.94
C ASN A 160 4.07 8.85 28.12
N THR A 161 3.94 10.00 27.45
CA THR A 161 4.74 11.19 27.75
C THR A 161 4.39 12.31 26.78
N GLN A 162 3.87 13.40 27.32
CA GLN A 162 4.03 14.72 26.73
C GLN A 162 5.50 15.11 26.86
N GLY A 163 6.14 15.45 25.74
CA GLY A 163 7.46 16.04 25.66
C GLY A 163 7.40 17.26 24.75
N THR A 164 7.90 18.37 25.25
CA THR A 164 7.86 19.70 24.66
C THR A 164 8.57 19.82 23.31
N LYS A 165 8.08 20.75 22.48
CA LYS A 165 8.62 21.17 21.18
C LYS A 165 10.15 21.35 21.23
N LYS A 166 10.87 20.65 20.34
CA LYS A 166 12.14 21.09 19.73
C LYS A 166 12.32 20.36 18.40
N ASP A 167 12.26 21.11 17.31
CA ASP A 167 12.65 20.66 15.98
C ASP A 167 14.09 20.14 16.01
N LYS A 168 14.25 18.81 15.93
CA LYS A 168 15.55 18.17 15.84
C LYS A 168 15.55 17.25 14.64
N LYS A 169 16.19 17.73 13.57
CA LYS A 169 16.56 17.03 12.35
C LYS A 169 16.99 15.59 12.67
N ARG A 170 16.19 14.61 12.25
CA ARG A 170 16.44 13.17 12.45
C ARG A 170 17.82 12.80 11.88
N LYS A 171 18.80 12.51 12.73
CA LYS A 171 20.04 11.84 12.34
C LYS A 171 19.77 10.33 12.33
N ILE A 172 19.81 9.72 11.15
CA ILE A 172 19.94 8.27 11.01
C ILE A 172 21.33 7.92 11.54
N LEU A 173 21.40 7.23 12.66
CA LEU A 173 22.65 6.73 13.22
C LEU A 173 22.99 5.42 12.49
N ASP A 174 23.96 5.45 11.58
CA ASP A 174 24.52 4.24 10.98
C ASP A 174 25.41 3.55 12.02
N HIS A 175 24.89 2.46 12.60
CA HIS A 175 25.62 1.64 13.57
C HIS A 175 26.23 0.42 12.85
N ASP A 176 27.25 0.67 12.02
CA ASP A 176 28.02 -0.38 11.35
C ASP A 176 29.20 -0.83 12.23
N GLN A 177 28.92 -1.64 13.25
CA GLN A 177 29.89 -2.58 13.83
C GLN A 177 29.15 -3.73 14.55
N LEU A 178 28.84 -4.79 13.82
CA LEU A 178 28.69 -6.13 14.41
C LEU A 178 29.87 -6.96 13.91
N LYS A 179 30.85 -7.17 14.80
CA LYS A 179 31.97 -8.09 14.59
C LYS A 179 31.43 -9.49 14.29
N ALA A 180 31.66 -9.94 13.06
CA ALA A 180 31.52 -11.35 12.70
C ALA A 180 32.76 -12.09 13.23
N SER A 181 32.58 -12.97 14.22
CA SER A 181 33.60 -13.95 14.59
C SER A 181 33.55 -15.11 13.59
N SER A 182 34.54 -15.17 12.70
CA SER A 182 34.76 -16.28 11.78
C SER A 182 35.60 -17.36 12.47
N ALA A 183 34.95 -18.41 12.98
CA ALA A 183 35.63 -19.67 13.29
C ALA A 183 35.59 -20.57 12.04
N ALA A 184 36.76 -20.80 11.45
CA ALA A 184 36.96 -21.62 10.26
C ALA A 184 36.53 -23.06 10.53
N THR A 185 35.43 -23.49 9.91
CA THR A 185 35.02 -24.90 9.87
C THR A 185 35.25 -25.42 8.46
N LYS A 186 35.98 -26.53 8.36
CA LYS A 186 36.43 -27.16 7.11
C LYS A 186 35.25 -27.47 6.18
N HIS A 187 35.46 -27.19 4.90
CA HIS A 187 34.53 -27.38 3.80
C HIS A 187 34.07 -28.85 3.66
N ARG A 188 32.76 -29.07 3.70
CA ARG A 188 32.07 -30.16 2.98
C ARG A 188 31.41 -29.54 1.75
N PRO A 189 31.64 -30.05 0.53
CA PRO A 189 30.84 -29.68 -0.62
C PRO A 189 29.54 -30.48 -0.54
N ASP A 190 28.41 -29.80 -0.31
CA ASP A 190 27.13 -30.08 -0.98
C ASP A 190 25.96 -29.23 -0.41
N SER A 191 25.50 -28.31 -1.28
CA SER A 191 24.10 -27.97 -1.59
C SER A 191 23.11 -27.41 -0.54
N LYS A 192 23.56 -26.79 0.55
CA LYS A 192 22.66 -25.88 1.32
C LYS A 192 23.17 -24.45 1.29
N ILE A 193 22.74 -23.70 0.27
CA ILE A 193 22.89 -22.24 0.27
C ILE A 193 22.19 -21.72 1.53
N VAL A 194 22.99 -21.28 2.50
CA VAL A 194 22.49 -20.82 3.79
C VAL A 194 21.68 -19.55 3.52
N THR A 195 20.35 -19.61 3.68
CA THR A 195 19.45 -18.46 3.47
C THR A 195 19.77 -17.26 4.37
N LYS A 196 20.41 -17.52 5.53
CA LYS A 196 20.77 -16.49 6.51
C LYS A 196 21.73 -15.42 5.95
N PRO A 197 22.86 -15.75 5.28
CA PRO A 197 23.72 -14.77 4.64
C PRO A 197 23.01 -13.83 3.67
N VAL A 198 22.11 -14.35 2.82
CA VAL A 198 21.40 -13.49 1.85
C VAL A 198 20.44 -12.55 2.56
N LEU A 199 19.66 -13.04 3.53
CA LEU A 199 18.75 -12.20 4.33
C LEU A 199 19.49 -11.06 5.04
N LEU A 200 20.68 -11.33 5.58
CA LEU A 200 21.51 -10.31 6.24
C LEU A 200 22.00 -9.24 5.27
N LYS A 201 22.23 -9.58 4.00
CA LYS A 201 22.67 -8.63 2.97
C LYS A 201 21.52 -7.82 2.36
N VAL A 202 20.32 -8.41 2.20
CA VAL A 202 19.17 -7.72 1.58
C VAL A 202 18.31 -6.95 2.60
N SER A 203 18.52 -7.18 3.90
CA SER A 203 17.74 -6.53 4.94
C SER A 203 18.56 -6.17 6.18
N LYS A 204 18.36 -4.96 6.68
CA LYS A 204 19.01 -4.42 7.88
C LYS A 204 18.00 -4.37 9.03
N PRO A 205 18.38 -4.76 10.27
CA PRO A 205 17.54 -4.50 11.43
C PRO A 205 17.43 -2.99 11.67
N PHE A 206 16.30 -2.53 12.18
CA PHE A 206 16.14 -1.17 12.68
C PHE A 206 15.28 -1.16 13.94
N TRP A 207 15.38 -0.09 14.72
CA TRP A 207 14.54 0.13 15.88
C TRP A 207 13.41 1.09 15.50
N VAL A 208 12.16 0.69 15.74
CA VAL A 208 10.98 1.49 15.38
C VAL A 208 10.90 2.75 16.25
N ASP A 209 11.28 2.61 17.51
CA ASP A 209 11.39 3.68 18.49
C ASP A 209 12.40 3.23 19.56
N GLU A 210 13.34 4.11 19.94
CA GLU A 210 14.34 3.86 21.00
C GLU A 210 13.69 3.43 22.31
N SER A 211 12.49 3.94 22.61
CA SER A 211 11.77 3.60 23.83
C SER A 211 11.08 2.23 23.75
N SER A 212 10.64 1.85 22.55
CA SER A 212 9.68 0.75 22.36
C SER A 212 10.27 -0.65 22.46
N LYS A 213 11.61 -0.79 22.45
CA LYS A 213 12.33 -2.08 22.28
C LYS A 213 11.86 -2.92 21.07
N LYS A 214 11.00 -2.38 20.19
CA LYS A 214 10.46 -3.08 19.03
C LYS A 214 11.51 -3.07 17.91
N LYS A 215 11.96 -4.27 17.55
CA LYS A 215 12.88 -4.49 16.43
C LYS A 215 12.07 -4.70 15.16
N GLY A 216 12.32 -3.87 14.17
CA GLY A 216 11.87 -4.06 12.80
C GLY A 216 13.01 -4.49 11.89
N VAL A 217 12.66 -4.71 10.63
CA VAL A 217 13.58 -5.03 9.55
C VAL A 217 13.27 -4.08 8.41
N ARG A 218 14.29 -3.50 7.78
CA ARG A 218 14.12 -2.67 6.59
C ARG A 218 14.92 -3.24 5.44
N CYS A 219 14.51 -2.94 4.21
CA CYS A 219 15.29 -3.29 3.04
C CYS A 219 16.70 -2.66 3.15
N ALA A 220 17.74 -3.33 2.67
CA ALA A 220 19.09 -2.76 2.67
C ALA A 220 19.16 -1.48 1.81
N ALA A 221 18.32 -1.39 0.78
CA ALA A 221 18.11 -0.20 -0.05
C ALA A 221 16.91 0.65 0.42
N SER A 222 16.53 0.59 1.70
CA SER A 222 15.35 1.30 2.22
C SER A 222 15.40 2.81 2.04
N ALA A 223 16.60 3.39 1.90
CA ALA A 223 16.75 4.83 1.62
C ALA A 223 16.06 5.24 0.31
N SER A 224 15.97 4.33 -0.66
CA SER A 224 15.31 4.58 -1.95
C SER A 224 14.02 3.79 -2.15
N CYS A 225 13.87 2.57 -1.61
CA CYS A 225 12.62 1.80 -1.77
C CYS A 225 11.58 1.98 -0.65
N GLY A 226 11.96 2.60 0.49
CA GLY A 226 11.06 2.84 1.62
C GLY A 226 10.48 1.60 2.33
N THR A 227 10.84 0.39 1.91
CA THR A 227 10.20 -0.83 2.42
C THR A 227 10.71 -1.21 3.81
N ILE A 228 9.77 -1.38 4.73
CA ILE A 228 9.98 -1.76 6.12
C ILE A 228 9.03 -2.89 6.53
N TRP A 229 9.48 -3.74 7.44
CA TRP A 229 8.74 -4.82 8.05
C TRP A 229 8.79 -4.64 9.57
N ALA A 230 7.63 -4.49 10.19
CA ALA A 230 7.54 -4.19 11.63
C ALA A 230 7.86 -5.40 12.53
N SER A 231 7.84 -6.62 11.98
CA SER A 231 8.01 -7.85 12.75
C SER A 231 9.46 -8.37 12.75
N TRP A 232 9.94 -8.72 13.94
CA TRP A 232 11.08 -9.60 14.16
C TRP A 232 10.56 -10.87 14.86
N PRO A 233 10.97 -12.09 14.46
CA PRO A 233 12.01 -12.41 13.48
C PRO A 233 11.62 -12.08 12.03
N ARG A 234 12.64 -11.93 11.16
CA ARG A 234 12.47 -11.64 9.73
C ARG A 234 11.53 -12.67 9.10
N ASN A 235 10.40 -12.24 8.57
CA ASN A 235 9.68 -13.08 7.60
C ASN A 235 10.57 -13.22 6.37
N LYS A 236 11.22 -14.38 6.25
CA LYS A 236 12.21 -14.66 5.19
C LYS A 236 11.56 -14.55 3.82
N GLN A 237 10.34 -15.05 3.68
CA GLN A 237 9.62 -15.10 2.41
C GLN A 237 9.29 -13.69 1.93
N ARG A 238 8.78 -12.82 2.80
CA ARG A 238 8.48 -11.42 2.45
C ARG A 238 9.72 -10.62 2.10
N VAL A 239 10.80 -10.81 2.86
CA VAL A 239 12.08 -10.15 2.58
C VAL A 239 12.65 -10.61 1.24
N LEU A 240 12.61 -11.90 0.93
CA LEU A 240 13.10 -12.45 -0.34
C LEU A 240 12.20 -12.06 -1.52
N LYS A 241 10.87 -12.10 -1.37
CA LYS A 241 9.89 -11.66 -2.37
C LYS A 241 10.11 -10.18 -2.72
N HIS A 242 10.23 -9.31 -1.72
CA HIS A 242 10.58 -7.91 -1.97
C HIS A 242 11.96 -7.78 -2.61
N ALA A 243 12.99 -8.43 -2.06
CA ALA A 243 14.35 -8.35 -2.59
C ALA A 243 14.42 -8.77 -4.07
N SER A 244 13.63 -9.76 -4.47
CA SER A 244 13.54 -10.24 -5.85
C SER A 244 12.95 -9.24 -6.84
N ALA A 245 12.09 -8.32 -6.38
CA ALA A 245 11.40 -7.32 -7.20
C ALA A 245 11.90 -5.88 -6.96
N CYS A 246 12.85 -5.68 -6.04
CA CYS A 246 13.28 -4.35 -5.62
C CYS A 246 14.35 -3.79 -6.57
N GLY A 247 13.91 -2.95 -7.52
CA GLY A 247 14.82 -2.28 -8.46
C GLY A 247 15.92 -1.46 -7.77
N SER A 248 15.59 -0.81 -6.66
CA SER A 248 16.57 -0.08 -5.84
C SER A 248 17.65 -0.98 -5.23
N LEU A 249 17.30 -2.22 -4.88
CA LEU A 249 18.26 -3.19 -4.36
C LEU A 249 19.15 -3.73 -5.47
N ALA A 250 18.62 -3.89 -6.69
CA ALA A 250 19.38 -4.31 -7.86
C ALA A 250 20.50 -3.30 -8.20
N THR A 251 20.23 -2.00 -8.06
CA THR A 251 21.23 -0.94 -8.27
C THR A 251 22.25 -0.80 -7.14
N TYR A 252 21.87 -1.16 -5.90
CA TYR A 252 22.70 -0.90 -4.70
C TYR A 252 23.90 -1.86 -4.56
N ASN A 253 23.79 -3.11 -5.01
CA ASN A 253 24.84 -4.14 -4.88
C ASN A 253 24.94 -5.03 -6.13
N GLY A 254 24.65 -4.45 -7.31
CA GLY A 254 24.87 -5.05 -8.62
C GLY A 254 24.21 -6.41 -8.81
N GLY A 255 22.87 -6.49 -8.83
CA GLY A 255 22.07 -7.64 -9.31
C GLY A 255 22.22 -9.00 -8.61
N GLU A 256 23.41 -9.38 -8.15
CA GLU A 256 23.79 -10.71 -7.65
C GLU A 256 23.01 -11.08 -6.39
N LEU A 257 22.75 -10.12 -5.50
CA LEU A 257 21.92 -10.35 -4.31
C LEU A 257 20.46 -10.63 -4.67
N VAL A 258 19.96 -9.97 -5.72
CA VAL A 258 18.60 -10.19 -6.24
C VAL A 258 18.52 -11.56 -6.88
N THR A 259 19.51 -11.95 -7.70
CA THR A 259 19.62 -13.28 -8.30
C THR A 259 19.73 -14.39 -7.26
N LYS A 260 20.55 -14.19 -6.21
CA LYS A 260 20.66 -15.14 -5.09
C LYS A 260 19.36 -15.23 -4.29
N ALA A 261 18.67 -14.10 -4.06
CA ALA A 261 17.38 -14.09 -3.38
C ALA A 261 16.31 -14.83 -4.20
N LEU A 262 16.25 -14.58 -5.52
CA LEU A 262 15.40 -15.29 -6.48
C LEU A 262 15.66 -16.80 -6.45
N HIS A 263 16.93 -17.21 -6.53
CA HIS A 263 17.31 -18.62 -6.53
C HIS A 263 16.89 -19.32 -5.22
N ILE A 264 17.15 -18.71 -4.06
CA ILE A 264 16.72 -19.26 -2.77
C ILE A 264 15.21 -19.30 -2.64
N HIS A 265 14.51 -18.25 -3.09
CA HIS A 265 13.06 -18.19 -3.03
C HIS A 265 12.43 -19.28 -3.91
N ALA A 266 13.00 -19.53 -5.07
CA ALA A 266 12.56 -20.55 -6.00
C ALA A 266 12.79 -21.99 -5.54
N GLN A 267 13.87 -22.25 -4.81
CA GLN A 267 14.07 -23.56 -4.18
C GLN A 267 12.94 -23.89 -3.20
N SER A 268 12.35 -22.86 -2.57
CA SER A 268 11.21 -23.04 -1.66
C SER A 268 9.86 -22.99 -2.38
N ASN A 269 9.79 -22.36 -3.56
CA ASN A 269 8.57 -22.23 -4.35
C ASN A 269 8.89 -22.15 -5.86
N PRO A 270 9.04 -23.28 -6.56
CA PRO A 270 9.54 -23.31 -7.94
C PRO A 270 8.58 -22.62 -8.94
N LYS A 271 7.27 -22.63 -8.66
CA LYS A 271 6.26 -21.95 -9.51
C LYS A 271 6.43 -20.42 -9.51
N LEU A 272 6.94 -19.86 -8.43
CA LEU A 272 7.10 -18.42 -8.26
C LEU A 272 8.29 -17.86 -9.06
N LEU A 273 9.32 -18.66 -9.33
CA LEU A 273 10.44 -18.24 -10.20
C LEU A 273 9.94 -17.97 -11.62
N GLU A 274 9.06 -18.83 -12.13
CA GLU A 274 8.47 -18.68 -13.45
C GLU A 274 7.58 -17.43 -13.53
N GLN A 275 6.71 -17.22 -12.53
CA GLN A 275 5.89 -16.01 -12.43
C GLN A 275 6.72 -14.72 -12.38
N LEU A 276 7.82 -14.71 -11.62
CA LEU A 276 8.71 -13.55 -11.51
C LEU A 276 9.50 -13.29 -12.80
N ARG A 277 9.94 -14.34 -13.51
CA ARG A 277 10.58 -14.20 -14.83
C ARG A 277 9.62 -13.58 -15.84
N THR A 278 8.38 -14.06 -15.89
CA THR A 278 7.33 -13.49 -16.75
C THR A 278 7.08 -12.02 -16.40
N THR A 279 6.99 -11.70 -15.10
CA THR A 279 6.71 -10.32 -14.63
C THR A 279 7.86 -9.35 -14.92
N MET A 280 9.10 -9.83 -14.86
CA MET A 280 10.30 -9.02 -15.15
C MET A 280 10.67 -8.99 -16.64
N GLY A 281 9.91 -9.67 -17.52
CA GLY A 281 10.21 -9.73 -18.96
C GLY A 281 11.50 -10.48 -19.29
N ILE A 282 11.94 -11.39 -18.42
CA ILE A 282 13.13 -12.22 -18.63
C ILE A 282 12.65 -13.53 -19.27
N GLU A 283 12.46 -13.56 -20.58
CA GLU A 283 12.16 -14.81 -21.27
C GLU A 283 13.35 -15.79 -21.17
N PRO A 284 13.09 -17.08 -20.88
CA PRO A 284 14.13 -18.10 -20.98
C PRO A 284 14.57 -18.16 -22.44
N ARG A 285 15.81 -17.76 -22.71
CA ARG A 285 16.45 -17.89 -24.02
C ARG A 285 16.41 -19.37 -24.38
N SER A 286 15.53 -19.75 -25.30
CA SER A 286 15.48 -21.10 -25.83
C SER A 286 16.86 -21.41 -26.40
N THR A 287 17.56 -22.33 -25.74
CA THR A 287 18.75 -22.95 -26.30
C THR A 287 18.28 -23.82 -27.47
N THR A 288 18.08 -23.20 -28.63
CA THR A 288 18.09 -23.92 -29.91
C THR A 288 19.48 -24.49 -30.07
N SER A 289 19.60 -25.78 -29.77
CA SER A 289 20.72 -26.62 -30.12
C SER A 289 20.93 -26.54 -31.64
N SER A 290 22.00 -25.90 -32.06
CA SER A 290 22.49 -25.94 -33.43
C SER A 290 23.87 -26.60 -33.44
N SER A 291 23.90 -27.88 -33.80
CA SER A 291 25.01 -28.50 -34.51
C SER A 291 24.52 -29.79 -35.16
N GLN A 292 23.89 -29.64 -36.33
CA GLN A 292 23.94 -30.67 -37.36
C GLN A 292 24.32 -29.97 -38.65
N THR A 293 25.60 -30.08 -38.99
CA THR A 293 26.16 -29.68 -40.27
C THR A 293 25.98 -30.86 -41.20
N GLU A 294 25.13 -30.74 -42.21
CA GLU A 294 25.37 -31.44 -43.48
C GLU A 294 24.61 -30.76 -44.61
N ALA A 295 25.38 -30.42 -45.64
CA ALA A 295 24.99 -29.67 -46.80
C ALA A 295 24.18 -30.52 -47.79
N ARG A 296 23.17 -29.91 -48.43
CA ARG A 296 22.98 -30.11 -49.87
C ARG A 296 22.13 -29.03 -50.51
N ASN A 297 22.70 -28.48 -51.58
CA ASN A 297 22.17 -27.54 -52.54
C ASN A 297 20.74 -27.88 -52.98
N ASN A 298 19.89 -26.86 -53.15
CA ASN A 298 19.12 -26.72 -54.38
C ASN A 298 18.70 -25.26 -54.61
N LEU A 299 18.98 -24.85 -55.84
CA LEU A 299 18.73 -23.58 -56.48
C LEU A 299 17.25 -23.57 -56.94
N VAL A 300 16.42 -22.66 -56.42
CA VAL A 300 15.09 -22.37 -57.01
C VAL A 300 14.83 -20.86 -56.95
N GLU A 301 14.86 -20.29 -58.16
CA GLU A 301 14.16 -19.16 -58.76
C GLU A 301 13.26 -18.23 -57.91
N PRO A 302 13.35 -16.88 -58.10
CA PRO A 302 12.55 -15.90 -57.37
C PRO A 302 11.17 -15.67 -58.00
N GLN A 303 10.10 -15.82 -57.22
CA GLN A 303 8.76 -15.32 -57.58
C GLN A 303 8.55 -13.89 -57.08
N GLU A 304 8.06 -13.05 -57.99
CA GLU A 304 7.67 -11.65 -57.78
C GLU A 304 6.52 -11.47 -56.77
N PRO A 305 6.46 -10.33 -56.05
CA PRO A 305 5.35 -10.00 -55.17
C PRO A 305 4.13 -9.42 -55.93
N PRO A 306 2.89 -9.77 -55.54
CA PRO A 306 1.68 -9.22 -56.15
C PRO A 306 1.37 -7.77 -55.67
N PRO A 307 0.63 -6.98 -56.48
CA PRO A 307 0.54 -5.54 -56.33
C PRO A 307 -0.43 -5.05 -55.23
N LEU A 308 -0.05 -3.91 -54.66
CA LEU A 308 -0.80 -3.08 -53.70
C LEU A 308 -2.16 -2.61 -54.27
N LYS A 309 -3.25 -2.95 -53.57
CA LYS A 309 -4.57 -2.35 -53.82
C LYS A 309 -4.71 -1.02 -53.06
N ARG A 310 -4.82 0.06 -53.83
CA ARG A 310 -5.28 1.41 -53.44
C ARG A 310 -6.74 1.38 -52.99
N GLN A 311 -7.06 2.03 -51.88
CA GLN A 311 -8.39 2.61 -51.58
C GLN A 311 -8.14 4.01 -51.00
N ARG A 312 -8.26 5.05 -51.83
CA ARG A 312 -9.43 5.90 -52.10
C ARG A 312 -9.79 6.83 -50.94
N THR A 313 -9.14 7.99 -50.96
CA THR A 313 -9.49 9.24 -50.30
C THR A 313 -10.87 9.72 -50.77
N VAL A 314 -11.75 10.08 -49.83
CA VAL A 314 -12.91 10.94 -50.11
C VAL A 314 -12.72 12.23 -49.34
N VAL A 315 -12.60 13.30 -50.11
CA VAL A 315 -12.62 14.71 -49.69
C VAL A 315 -14.07 15.13 -49.56
N MET A 316 -14.45 15.76 -48.45
CA MET A 316 -15.59 16.69 -48.42
C MET A 316 -15.15 17.98 -47.75
N THR A 317 -14.99 18.98 -48.60
CA THR A 317 -14.92 20.41 -48.33
C THR A 317 -16.33 20.97 -48.12
N ALA A 318 -16.52 21.82 -47.11
CA ALA A 318 -17.16 23.15 -47.24
C ALA A 318 -17.30 23.84 -45.87
N ALA A 319 -16.68 25.01 -45.78
CA ALA A 319 -16.95 26.12 -44.83
C ALA A 319 -18.17 26.94 -45.36
N PRO A 320 -18.51 28.19 -44.92
CA PRO A 320 -17.95 29.04 -43.85
C PRO A 320 -19.01 29.79 -43.01
N ALA A 321 -18.58 30.51 -41.94
CA ALA A 321 -18.96 31.91 -41.65
C ALA A 321 -18.33 32.41 -40.32
N GLN A 322 -17.44 33.38 -40.45
CA GLN A 322 -17.04 34.41 -39.48
C GLN A 322 -18.10 35.55 -39.49
N PRO A 323 -18.09 36.63 -38.65
CA PRO A 323 -16.97 37.30 -37.97
C PRO A 323 -17.34 37.73 -36.52
N SER A 324 -16.66 38.55 -35.72
CA SER A 324 -15.55 39.51 -35.74
C SER A 324 -15.32 39.93 -34.29
N SER A 325 -14.08 40.16 -33.85
CA SER A 325 -13.62 41.42 -33.20
C SER A 325 -12.36 41.22 -32.35
N THR A 326 -11.24 41.75 -32.86
CA THR A 326 -10.08 42.32 -32.15
C THR A 326 -10.51 43.40 -31.12
N PRO A 327 -9.67 43.83 -30.13
CA PRO A 327 -8.25 44.16 -30.34
C PRO A 327 -7.25 44.01 -29.17
N SER A 328 -6.00 44.28 -29.55
CA SER A 328 -4.95 44.99 -28.81
C SER A 328 -3.73 44.17 -28.40
N ALA A 329 -2.63 44.56 -29.06
CA ALA A 329 -1.26 44.15 -28.84
C ALA A 329 -0.69 44.74 -27.54
N ILE A 330 0.09 43.92 -26.82
CA ILE A 330 1.18 44.39 -25.97
C ILE A 330 2.36 43.45 -26.23
N ASN A 331 3.45 44.05 -26.73
CA ASN A 331 4.76 43.46 -26.88
C ASN A 331 5.41 43.33 -25.49
N ILE A 332 5.80 42.12 -25.08
CA ILE A 332 6.78 41.90 -24.01
C ILE A 332 7.68 40.74 -24.44
N ASP A 333 8.91 41.09 -24.82
CA ASP A 333 10.03 40.16 -24.92
C ASP A 333 10.32 39.56 -23.54
N SER A 334 10.26 38.24 -23.45
CA SER A 334 10.88 37.43 -22.40
C SER A 334 10.95 35.98 -22.87
N GLU A 335 12.12 35.55 -23.33
CA GLU A 335 12.47 34.14 -23.53
C GLU A 335 12.42 33.41 -22.19
N VAL A 336 11.27 32.81 -21.87
CA VAL A 336 11.16 31.78 -20.84
C VAL A 336 10.56 30.55 -21.53
N LEU A 337 11.43 29.59 -21.83
CA LEU A 337 11.04 28.26 -22.32
C LEU A 337 10.06 27.62 -21.32
N PRO A 338 8.90 27.12 -21.77
CA PRO A 338 7.92 26.54 -20.87
C PRO A 338 8.48 25.26 -20.25
N GLU A 339 8.54 25.23 -18.92
CA GLU A 339 8.93 24.13 -18.03
C GLU A 339 8.24 22.77 -18.38
N SER A 340 7.18 22.82 -19.19
CA SER A 340 6.45 21.66 -19.71
C SER A 340 7.18 20.89 -20.81
N GLU A 341 8.03 21.53 -21.62
CA GLU A 341 8.80 20.86 -22.67
C GLU A 341 10.07 20.20 -22.12
N GLU A 342 10.73 20.83 -21.15
CA GLU A 342 11.92 20.27 -20.51
C GLU A 342 11.56 19.04 -19.66
N LYS A 343 10.40 19.06 -18.99
CA LYS A 343 9.85 17.89 -18.27
C LYS A 343 9.46 16.74 -19.22
N ARG A 344 8.98 17.06 -20.43
CA ARG A 344 8.71 16.05 -21.47
C ARG A 344 9.99 15.49 -22.09
N ARG A 345 11.03 16.31 -22.31
CA ARG A 345 12.36 15.84 -22.73
C ARG A 345 12.98 14.93 -21.67
N TYR A 346 12.95 15.32 -20.40
CA TYR A 346 13.51 14.51 -19.31
C TYR A 346 12.79 13.16 -19.16
N GLN A 347 11.46 13.12 -19.32
CA GLN A 347 10.69 11.87 -19.27
C GLN A 347 10.95 10.94 -20.46
N THR A 348 11.21 11.50 -21.65
CA THR A 348 11.42 10.70 -22.87
C THR A 348 12.88 10.27 -23.04
N GLU A 349 13.84 11.15 -22.77
CA GLU A 349 15.26 10.83 -22.83
C GLU A 349 15.72 10.01 -21.63
N GLY A 350 15.25 10.33 -20.42
CA GLY A 350 15.53 9.53 -19.23
C GLY A 350 15.02 8.09 -19.34
N ARG A 351 13.86 7.89 -19.98
CA ARG A 351 13.31 6.55 -20.24
C ARG A 351 14.11 5.79 -21.30
N LYS A 352 14.60 6.48 -22.33
CA LYS A 352 15.49 5.88 -23.35
C LYS A 352 16.86 5.53 -22.78
N ASP A 353 17.40 6.35 -21.89
CA ASP A 353 18.67 6.10 -21.21
C ASP A 353 18.55 4.94 -20.21
N LEU A 354 17.43 4.85 -19.47
CA LEU A 354 17.16 3.70 -18.60
C LEU A 354 17.02 2.40 -19.40
N ALA A 355 16.31 2.43 -20.53
CA ALA A 355 16.14 1.26 -21.39
C ALA A 355 17.48 0.81 -22.00
N ARG A 356 18.35 1.75 -22.38
CA ARG A 356 19.70 1.45 -22.87
C ARG A 356 20.57 0.80 -21.78
N LYS A 357 20.61 1.39 -20.58
CA LYS A 357 21.35 0.85 -19.43
C LYS A 357 20.85 -0.52 -19.00
N ALA A 358 19.55 -0.78 -19.09
CA ALA A 358 18.97 -2.09 -18.83
C ALA A 358 19.44 -3.13 -19.87
N ASN A 359 19.43 -2.78 -21.17
CA ASN A 359 19.93 -3.65 -22.22
C ASN A 359 21.45 -3.91 -22.13
N ASP A 360 22.23 -2.89 -21.76
CA ASP A 360 23.68 -3.04 -21.54
C ASP A 360 23.96 -3.99 -20.36
N ALA A 361 23.21 -3.87 -19.26
CA ALA A 361 23.32 -4.76 -18.12
C ALA A 361 22.95 -6.22 -18.48
N VAL A 362 21.90 -6.42 -19.30
CA VAL A 362 21.52 -7.75 -19.81
C VAL A 362 22.60 -8.35 -20.72
N THR A 363 23.27 -7.51 -21.52
CA THR A 363 24.36 -7.93 -22.41
C THR A 363 25.59 -8.38 -21.61
N VAL A 364 25.96 -7.63 -20.56
CA VAL A 364 27.06 -8.01 -19.66
C VAL A 364 26.77 -9.31 -18.91
N VAL A 365 25.53 -9.50 -18.44
CA VAL A 365 25.10 -10.76 -17.79
C VAL A 365 25.16 -11.93 -18.77
N SER A 366 24.80 -11.71 -20.04
CA SER A 366 24.86 -12.75 -21.07
C SER A 366 26.29 -13.16 -21.41
N LEU A 367 27.25 -12.24 -21.37
CA LEU A 367 28.68 -12.51 -21.58
C LEU A 367 29.30 -13.28 -20.41
N LEU A 368 28.93 -12.93 -19.17
CA LEU A 368 29.43 -13.60 -17.96
C LEU A 368 28.88 -15.02 -17.75
N LEU A 369 27.78 -15.38 -18.42
CA LEU A 369 27.20 -16.74 -18.36
C LEU A 369 27.76 -17.67 -19.46
N LEU A 370 28.55 -17.16 -20.40
CA LEU A 370 29.19 -17.92 -21.48
C LEU A 370 30.68 -18.23 -21.21
N THR A 371 31.25 -17.68 -20.14
CA THR A 371 32.59 -17.97 -19.60
C THR A 371 32.46 -18.73 -18.30
#